data_AF-A0A2V6ZKM3-F1
#
_entry.id   AF-A0A2V6ZKM3-F1
#
_cell.length_a   1.000
_cell.length_b   1.000
_cell.length_c   1.000
_cell.angle_alpha   90.00
_cell.angle_beta   90.00
_cell.angle_gamma   90.00
#
_symmetry.space_group_name_H-M   'P 1'
#
loop_
_entity.id
_entity.type
_entity.pdbx_description
1 polymer ?
#
loop_
_entity_poly.entity_id
_entity_poly.type
_entity_poly.pdbx_seq_one_letter_code
_entity_poly.pdbx_strand_id
1 'polypeptide(L)'
;MDEDVARQLIHQKLHEGRLPRSRAVDIWVAPGDGQVCDGCGTAIARKQQIVWGIATRDRTSLQFHEDCFQIWDAERLVLAPREPDGGKSPA
;
A
#
# COMPACT_ATOMS: atom_id res chain seq x y z
N MET A 1 -10.78 -7.32 -10.08
CA MET A 1 -9.48 -7.00 -10.69
C MET A 1 -8.67 -8.27 -10.64
N ASP A 2 -7.92 -8.58 -11.70
CA ASP A 2 -7.01 -9.72 -11.70
C ASP A 2 -5.82 -9.45 -10.76
N GLU A 3 -5.58 -10.37 -9.82
CA GLU A 3 -4.55 -10.23 -8.79
C GLU A 3 -3.14 -10.10 -9.37
N ASP A 4 -2.83 -10.90 -10.40
CA ASP A 4 -1.52 -10.90 -11.06
C ASP A 4 -1.22 -9.55 -11.72
N VAL A 5 -2.21 -8.97 -12.40
CA VAL A 5 -2.11 -7.64 -13.00
C VAL A 5 -1.89 -6.57 -11.93
N ALA A 6 -2.63 -6.65 -10.82
CA ALA A 6 -2.45 -5.72 -9.70
C ALA A 6 -1.03 -5.83 -9.11
N ARG A 7 -0.50 -7.05 -8.97
CA ARG A 7 0.86 -7.31 -8.47
C ARG A 7 1.93 -6.70 -9.36
N GLN A 8 1.86 -6.92 -10.67
CA GLN A 8 2.82 -6.35 -11.61
C GLN A 8 2.80 -4.81 -11.58
N LEU A 9 1.61 -4.21 -11.53
CA LEU A 9 1.46 -2.75 -11.45
C LEU A 9 2.01 -2.17 -10.14
N ILE A 10 1.72 -2.81 -9.01
CA ILE A 10 2.22 -2.38 -7.70
C ILE A 10 3.74 -2.49 -7.64
N HIS A 11 4.30 -3.62 -8.08
CA HIS A 11 5.75 -3.83 -8.14
C HIS A 11 6.44 -2.75 -9.01
N GLN A 12 5.90 -2.50 -10.20
CA GLN A 12 6.41 -1.47 -11.10
C GLN A 12 6.40 -0.08 -10.44
N LYS A 13 5.28 0.31 -9.81
CA LYS A 13 5.14 1.61 -9.14
C LYS A 13 6.07 1.75 -7.92
N LEU A 14 6.30 0.67 -7.18
CA LEU A 14 7.28 0.64 -6.09
C LEU A 14 8.71 0.82 -6.61
N HIS A 15 9.03 0.26 -7.78
CA HIS A 15 10.33 0.42 -8.41
C HIS A 15 10.54 1.85 -8.94
N GLU A 16 9.51 2.45 -9.52
CA GLU A 16 9.50 3.84 -10.01
C GLU A 16 9.43 4.90 -8.90
N GLY A 17 9.23 4.50 -7.64
CA GLY A 17 9.05 5.43 -6.51
C GLY A 17 7.71 6.17 -6.52
N ARG A 18 6.74 5.70 -7.30
CA ARG A 18 5.35 6.20 -7.31
C ARG A 18 4.56 5.70 -6.11
N LEU A 19 4.93 4.53 -5.57
CA LEU A 19 4.43 4.02 -4.32
C LEU A 19 5.54 4.04 -3.27
N PRO A 20 5.23 4.45 -2.03
CA PRO A 20 6.21 4.43 -0.96
C PRO A 20 6.51 2.97 -0.58
N ARG A 21 7.77 2.72 -0.23
CA ARG A 21 8.22 1.43 0.33
C ARG A 21 8.10 1.38 1.86
N SER A 22 7.82 2.54 2.46
CA SER A 22 7.66 2.69 3.91
C SER A 22 6.36 2.06 4.39
N ARG A 23 6.36 1.54 5.61
CA ARG A 23 5.16 0.99 6.25
C ARG A 23 4.07 2.06 6.39
N ALA A 24 2.82 1.69 6.11
CA ALA A 24 1.67 2.47 6.49
C ALA A 24 1.45 2.36 8.01
N VAL A 25 1.45 3.47 8.73
CA VAL A 25 1.28 3.45 10.20
C VAL A 25 -0.14 3.68 10.67
N ASP A 26 -0.96 4.23 9.79
CA ASP A 26 -2.30 4.70 10.11
C ASP A 26 -3.20 4.16 9.01
N ILE A 27 -3.89 3.07 9.33
CA ILE A 27 -4.68 2.29 8.37
C ILE A 27 -6.15 2.37 8.76
N TRP A 28 -6.99 2.76 7.81
CA TRP A 28 -8.42 2.89 7.96
C TRP A 28 -9.13 2.09 6.89
N VAL A 29 -10.25 1.48 7.25
CA VAL A 29 -11.12 0.81 6.27
C VAL A 29 -12.41 1.58 6.18
N ALA A 30 -12.78 1.99 4.96
CA ALA A 30 -14.01 2.71 4.68
C ALA A 30 -14.71 2.08 3.47
N PRO A 31 -16.02 2.32 3.26
CA PRO A 31 -16.63 2.06 1.96
C PRO A 31 -15.98 2.95 0.90
N GLY A 32 -15.67 2.39 -0.27
CA GLY A 32 -15.20 3.19 -1.40
C GLY A 32 -16.28 4.17 -1.86
N ASP A 33 -15.90 5.32 -2.41
CA ASP A 33 -16.86 6.24 -3.05
C ASP A 33 -16.64 6.44 -4.55
N GLY A 34 -15.81 5.61 -5.19
CA GLY A 34 -15.33 5.81 -6.57
C GLY A 34 -13.91 6.38 -6.65
N GLN A 35 -13.17 6.34 -5.55
CA GLN A 35 -11.78 6.79 -5.48
C GLN A 35 -10.86 5.88 -6.28
N VAL A 36 -9.78 6.41 -6.83
CA VAL A 36 -8.83 5.61 -7.61
C VAL A 36 -7.85 4.90 -6.68
N CYS A 37 -7.68 3.60 -6.88
CA CYS A 37 -6.68 2.81 -6.17
C CYS A 37 -5.26 3.22 -6.62
N ASP A 38 -4.40 3.63 -5.71
CA ASP A 38 -3.01 4.00 -5.98
C ASP A 38 -2.18 2.81 -6.48
N GLY A 39 -2.54 1.60 -6.09
CA GLY A 39 -1.95 0.34 -6.57
C GLY A 39 -2.25 0.05 -8.04
N CYS A 40 -3.46 -0.43 -8.35
CA CYS A 40 -3.83 -0.85 -9.70
C CYS A 40 -4.30 0.29 -10.63
N GLY A 41 -4.53 1.50 -10.11
CA GLY A 41 -5.02 2.63 -10.91
C GLY A 41 -6.50 2.56 -11.29
N THR A 42 -7.25 1.58 -10.78
CA THR A 42 -8.70 1.46 -11.06
C THR A 42 -9.55 2.07 -9.95
N ALA A 43 -10.73 2.58 -10.30
CA ALA A 43 -11.72 3.09 -9.37
C ALA A 43 -12.24 1.99 -8.42
N ILE A 44 -12.21 2.29 -7.12
CA ILE A 44 -12.76 1.49 -6.04
C ILE A 44 -14.25 1.76 -5.99
N ALA A 45 -15.06 0.78 -6.41
CA ALA A 45 -16.50 0.94 -6.49
C ALA A 45 -17.13 1.09 -5.09
N ARG A 46 -18.31 1.72 -5.03
CA ARG A 46 -19.07 1.90 -3.77
C ARG A 46 -19.42 0.61 -3.02
N LYS A 47 -19.37 -0.51 -3.72
CA LYS A 47 -19.63 -1.85 -3.17
C LYS A 47 -18.37 -2.51 -2.60
N GLN A 48 -17.21 -1.89 -2.76
CA GLN A 48 -15.91 -2.40 -2.34
C GLN A 48 -15.39 -1.58 -1.16
N GLN A 49 -14.56 -2.21 -0.34
CA GLN A 49 -13.89 -1.52 0.76
C GLN A 49 -12.60 -0.89 0.26
N ILE A 50 -12.36 0.34 0.68
CA ILE A 50 -11.09 1.04 0.51
C ILE A 50 -10.29 0.89 1.80
N VAL A 51 -9.02 0.52 1.64
CA VAL A 51 -8.00 0.59 2.68
C VAL A 51 -7.22 1.88 2.47
N TRP A 52 -7.42 2.83 3.38
CA TRP A 52 -6.62 4.05 3.46
C TRP A 52 -5.41 3.82 4.33
N GLY A 53 -4.23 4.24 3.89
CA GLY A 53 -2.99 4.18 4.66
C GLY A 53 -2.25 5.51 4.63
N ILE A 54 -1.62 5.93 5.72
CA ILE A 54 -0.61 7.00 5.69
C ILE A 54 0.78 6.38 5.74
N ALA A 55 1.55 6.56 4.66
CA ALA A 55 2.98 6.23 4.65
C ALA A 55 3.77 7.32 5.38
N THR A 56 4.54 6.95 6.41
CA THR A 56 5.14 7.91 7.36
C THR A 56 6.23 8.78 6.80
N ARG A 57 7.17 8.20 6.03
CA ARG A 57 8.30 8.98 5.49
C ARG A 57 7.82 10.07 4.55
N ASP A 58 6.86 9.72 3.72
CA ASP A 58 6.38 10.58 2.64
C ASP A 58 5.12 11.35 3.02
N ARG A 59 4.58 11.11 4.24
CA ARG A 59 3.30 11.64 4.74
C ARG A 59 2.16 11.56 3.71
N THR A 60 2.25 10.55 2.85
CA THR A 60 1.40 10.40 1.68
C THR A 60 0.24 9.51 2.06
N SER A 61 -0.97 10.01 1.82
CA SER A 61 -2.20 9.23 1.91
C SER A 61 -2.27 8.29 0.72
N LEU A 62 -2.44 7.02 0.99
CA LEU A 62 -2.58 5.95 0.01
C LEU A 62 -3.96 5.36 0.11
N GLN A 63 -4.52 5.03 -1.04
CA GLN A 63 -5.85 4.49 -1.19
C GLN A 63 -5.75 3.20 -1.98
N PHE A 64 -6.12 2.09 -1.38
CA PHE A 64 -6.05 0.79 -2.04
C PHE A 64 -7.38 0.05 -1.94
N HIS A 65 -7.63 -0.84 -2.91
CA HIS A 65 -8.48 -1.99 -2.64
C HIS A 65 -7.86 -2.85 -1.54
N GLU A 66 -8.67 -3.63 -0.82
CA GLU A 66 -8.18 -4.57 0.19
C GLU A 66 -7.09 -5.53 -0.36
N ASP A 67 -7.37 -6.22 -1.47
CA ASP A 67 -6.39 -7.07 -2.16
C ASP A 67 -5.12 -6.30 -2.56
N CYS A 68 -5.28 -5.11 -3.14
CA CYS A 68 -4.15 -4.30 -3.59
C CYS A 68 -3.27 -3.86 -2.42
N PHE A 69 -3.87 -3.61 -1.25
CA PHE A 69 -3.13 -3.31 -0.03
C PHE A 69 -2.31 -4.50 0.43
N GLN A 70 -2.88 -5.72 0.45
CA GLN A 70 -2.16 -6.92 0.86
C GLN A 70 -0.97 -7.21 -0.07
N ILE A 71 -1.15 -7.05 -1.37
CA ILE A 71 -0.07 -7.22 -2.35
C ILE A 71 1.03 -6.17 -2.12
N TRP A 72 0.66 -4.89 -1.98
CA TRP A 72 1.64 -3.83 -1.69
C TRP A 72 2.39 -4.08 -0.38
N ASP A 73 1.70 -4.55 0.66
CA ASP A 73 2.29 -4.86 1.95
C ASP A 73 3.30 -6.02 1.89
N ALA A 74 3.04 -7.03 1.05
CA ALA A 74 3.97 -8.11 0.78
C ALA A 74 5.17 -7.64 -0.06
N GLU A 75 4.92 -6.95 -1.18
CA GLU A 75 5.96 -6.52 -2.12
C GLU A 75 6.91 -5.49 -1.48
N ARG A 76 6.42 -4.58 -0.63
CA ARG A 76 7.28 -3.62 0.07
C ARG A 76 8.26 -4.32 1.03
N LEU A 77 7.90 -5.47 1.61
CA LEU A 77 8.77 -6.22 2.52
C LEU A 77 9.88 -6.94 1.77
N VAL A 78 9.60 -7.40 0.54
CA VAL A 78 10.62 -7.98 -0.34
C VAL A 78 11.62 -6.93 -0.82
N LEU A 79 11.14 -5.70 -1.09
CA LEU A 79 11.96 -4.60 -1.60
C LEU A 79 12.61 -3.73 -0.52
N ALA A 80 12.13 -3.81 0.72
CA ALA A 80 12.79 -3.13 1.82
C ALA A 80 14.15 -3.80 2.05
N PRO A 81 15.26 -3.04 2.13
CA PRO A 81 16.46 -3.61 2.73
C PRO A 81 16.07 -4.13 4.11
N ARG A 82 16.58 -5.30 4.50
CA ARG A 82 16.47 -5.79 5.88
C ARG A 82 17.10 -4.73 6.79
N GLU A 83 16.32 -3.76 7.25
CA GLU A 83 16.74 -2.90 8.34
C GLU A 83 16.85 -3.88 9.53
N PRO A 84 18.06 -4.08 10.10
CA PRO A 84 18.20 -4.95 11.24
C PRO A 84 17.28 -4.39 12.32
N ASP A 85 16.46 -5.26 12.88
CA ASP A 85 15.58 -5.02 14.02
C ASP A 85 16.17 -3.93 14.91
N GLY A 86 15.57 -2.75 14.81
CA GLY A 86 15.84 -1.64 15.72
C GLY A 86 15.40 -2.07 17.11
N GLY A 87 16.30 -2.79 17.79
CA GLY A 87 16.24 -3.06 19.21
C GLY A 87 15.91 -1.75 19.92
N LYS A 88 14.70 -1.70 20.47
CA LYS A 88 14.32 -0.71 21.45
C LYS A 88 14.21 -1.40 22.80
N SER A 89 15.36 -1.63 23.43
CA SER A 89 15.55 -1.26 24.84
C SER A 89 16.22 0.11 24.83
N PRO A 90 15.71 1.12 25.57
CA PRO A 90 15.70 1.14 27.04
C PRO A 90 14.34 1.62 27.62
N ALA A 91 14.03 1.51 28.92
CA ALA A 91 14.85 1.51 30.13
C ALA A 91 14.37 0.47 31.17
#